data_AF-A0A0W7X9E1-F1
#
_entry.id   AF-A0A0W7X9E1-F1
#
_cell.length_a   1.000
_cell.length_b   1.000
_cell.length_c   1.000
_cell.angle_alpha   90.00
_cell.angle_beta   90.00
_cell.angle_gamma   90.00
#
_symmetry.space_group_name_H-M   'P 1'
#
loop_
_entity.id
_entity.type
_entity.pdbx_description
1 polymer ?
#
loop_
_entity_poly.entity_id
_entity_poly.type
_entity_poly.pdbx_seq_one_letter_code
_entity_poly.pdbx_strand_id
1 'polypeptide(L)'
;MALPLSAARFRSAIRGAGVSVVEVGTWTRHNRNHKGPWGPVRGVMIHHTVTAGTAHSVALCRNGHAALPGPLCHGVIDKSGCVHLVGYGRANHAGLGDDDVLAAVTAERAPLPADNEANTDGNRYFYGFECVNLGDGEDPWPEVQVEAIARAAAGICRAHGWDERSVIGHLEWQPGKVDPRGPIGHRGGPALTMAKIRARVAELLDDDTPPKPKPPAKVVDLSRLVAAARRDPAQSGTPVSYAGARIVEDALAAEGLLAKKYVDGHFGSTTVAAYRAWQRRCGYSGAAADGIPGRDSLAALGRAHNFTVTA
;
A
#
# COMPACT_ATOMS: atom_id res chain seq x y z
N MET A 1 6.59 -1.33 -26.73
CA MET A 1 7.38 -2.40 -26.08
C MET A 1 8.14 -1.78 -24.92
N ALA A 2 8.03 -2.33 -23.70
CA ALA A 2 8.67 -1.75 -22.53
C ALA A 2 10.15 -2.14 -22.47
N LEU A 3 11.03 -1.15 -22.43
CA LEU A 3 12.45 -1.37 -22.17
C LEU A 3 12.64 -1.75 -20.71
N PRO A 4 13.62 -2.61 -20.37
CA PRO A 4 13.98 -2.83 -18.98
C PRO A 4 14.31 -1.50 -18.28
N LEU A 5 13.93 -1.37 -17.01
CA LEU A 5 14.38 -0.25 -16.18
C LEU A 5 15.91 -0.28 -16.10
N SER A 6 16.53 0.85 -15.76
CA SER A 6 17.90 0.78 -15.25
C SER A 6 17.89 0.10 -13.88
N ALA A 7 19.00 -0.53 -13.48
CA ALA A 7 19.10 -1.17 -12.16
C ALA A 7 18.78 -0.18 -11.02
N ALA A 8 19.21 1.08 -11.15
CA ALA A 8 18.90 2.14 -10.20
C ALA A 8 17.39 2.42 -10.13
N ARG A 9 16.70 2.54 -11.29
CA ARG A 9 15.25 2.75 -11.34
C ARG A 9 14.47 1.55 -10.79
N PHE A 10 14.92 0.32 -11.06
CA PHE A 10 14.32 -0.89 -10.50
C PHE A 10 14.40 -0.91 -8.96
N ARG A 11 15.59 -0.66 -8.40
CA ARG A 11 15.75 -0.54 -6.93
C ARG A 11 14.88 0.58 -6.35
N SER A 12 14.88 1.75 -6.98
CA SER A 12 14.09 2.90 -6.52
C SER A 12 12.59 2.64 -6.60
N ALA A 13 12.12 1.91 -7.60
CA ALA A 13 10.72 1.53 -7.73
C ALA A 13 10.26 0.66 -6.55
N ILE A 14 11.09 -0.31 -6.14
CA ILE A 14 10.80 -1.20 -5.01
C ILE A 14 10.89 -0.44 -3.67
N ARG A 15 11.96 0.34 -3.45
CA ARG A 15 12.11 1.15 -2.22
C ARG A 15 11.00 2.20 -2.10
N GLY A 16 10.64 2.86 -3.20
CA GLY A 16 9.60 3.87 -3.27
C GLY A 16 8.21 3.34 -2.94
N ALA A 17 7.97 2.03 -3.14
CA ALA A 17 6.74 1.36 -2.73
C ALA A 17 6.69 1.02 -1.22
N GLY A 18 7.70 1.43 -0.44
CA GLY A 18 7.78 1.22 1.01
C GLY A 18 8.41 -0.11 1.43
N VAL A 19 9.10 -0.80 0.53
CA VAL A 19 9.74 -2.09 0.82
C VAL A 19 11.21 -1.90 1.21
N SER A 20 11.64 -2.59 2.28
CA SER A 20 13.05 -2.63 2.68
C SER A 20 13.87 -3.42 1.67
N VAL A 21 14.97 -2.84 1.20
CA VAL A 21 15.82 -3.44 0.15
C VAL A 21 17.26 -3.59 0.61
N VAL A 22 17.75 -4.83 0.56
CA VAL A 22 19.16 -5.21 0.73
C VAL A 22 19.78 -5.50 -0.63
N GLU A 23 20.97 -4.96 -0.87
CA GLU A 23 21.72 -5.14 -2.12
C GLU A 23 22.79 -6.22 -1.92
N VAL A 24 22.71 -7.34 -2.64
CA VAL A 24 23.60 -8.49 -2.42
C VAL A 24 24.75 -8.46 -3.43
N GLY A 25 25.97 -8.20 -2.94
CA GLY A 25 27.18 -8.18 -3.76
C GLY A 25 27.03 -7.29 -5.01
N THR A 26 27.52 -7.76 -6.16
CA THR A 26 27.45 -7.06 -7.45
C THR A 26 26.15 -7.31 -8.21
N TRP A 27 24.99 -7.32 -7.53
CA TRP A 27 23.69 -7.69 -8.12
C TRP A 27 23.37 -6.96 -9.43
N THR A 28 23.74 -5.68 -9.54
CA THR A 28 23.52 -4.85 -10.75
C THR A 28 24.20 -5.35 -12.02
N ARG A 29 25.23 -6.20 -11.88
CA ARG A 29 26.00 -6.78 -12.99
C ARG A 29 25.96 -8.31 -12.99
N HIS A 30 25.21 -8.91 -12.06
CA HIS A 30 25.09 -10.37 -11.95
C HIS A 30 23.88 -10.83 -12.77
N ASN A 31 24.14 -11.42 -13.95
CA ASN A 31 23.10 -11.86 -14.88
C ASN A 31 23.62 -12.89 -15.88
N ARG A 32 22.71 -13.34 -16.73
CA ARG A 32 22.95 -14.30 -17.81
C ARG A 32 22.72 -13.68 -19.19
N ASN A 33 22.99 -12.39 -19.38
CA ASN A 33 22.80 -11.72 -20.68
C ASN A 33 23.64 -12.37 -21.80
N HIS A 34 24.76 -13.02 -21.47
CA HIS A 34 25.57 -13.78 -22.42
C HIS A 34 24.87 -15.07 -22.94
N LYS A 35 23.73 -15.47 -22.35
CA LYS A 35 22.91 -16.59 -22.82
C LYS A 35 21.77 -16.16 -23.73
N GLY A 36 21.54 -14.85 -23.88
CA GLY A 36 20.47 -14.32 -24.70
C GLY A 36 20.03 -12.93 -24.27
N PRO A 37 19.21 -12.27 -25.09
CA PRO A 37 18.72 -10.94 -24.81
C PRO A 37 17.92 -10.86 -23.51
N TRP A 38 17.89 -9.66 -22.93
CA TRP A 38 17.03 -9.29 -21.82
C TRP A 38 16.06 -8.21 -22.30
N GLY A 39 14.77 -8.44 -22.11
CA GLY A 39 13.70 -7.60 -22.61
C GLY A 39 13.32 -7.81 -24.09
N PRO A 40 12.32 -7.09 -24.61
CA PRO A 40 11.48 -6.11 -23.88
C PRO A 40 10.73 -6.77 -22.73
N VAL A 41 10.67 -6.15 -21.56
CA VAL A 41 10.02 -6.75 -20.39
C VAL A 41 8.50 -6.63 -20.49
N ARG A 42 7.77 -7.58 -19.91
CA ARG A 42 6.32 -7.74 -20.03
C ARG A 42 5.61 -7.80 -18.68
N GLY A 43 6.30 -8.11 -17.59
CA GLY A 43 5.65 -8.21 -16.29
C GLY A 43 6.57 -8.58 -15.14
N VAL A 44 5.96 -8.87 -14.00
CA VAL A 44 6.59 -9.34 -12.76
C VAL A 44 6.12 -10.76 -12.50
N MET A 45 7.05 -11.68 -12.24
CA MET A 45 6.74 -13.08 -11.98
C MET A 45 7.08 -13.46 -10.54
N ILE A 46 6.11 -14.06 -9.84
CA ILE A 46 6.23 -14.48 -8.44
C ILE A 46 6.45 -15.99 -8.35
N HIS A 47 7.45 -16.38 -7.55
CA HIS A 47 7.87 -17.77 -7.29
C HIS A 47 7.89 -18.03 -5.78
N HIS A 48 7.91 -19.30 -5.40
CA HIS A 48 8.45 -19.70 -4.10
C HIS A 48 9.76 -20.46 -4.26
N THR A 49 10.65 -20.33 -3.27
CA THR A 49 12.01 -20.86 -3.37
C THR A 49 12.14 -22.38 -3.18
N VAL A 50 11.16 -23.04 -2.55
CA VAL A 50 11.28 -24.42 -2.04
C VAL A 50 12.46 -24.56 -1.05
N THR A 51 12.65 -23.53 -0.21
CA THR A 51 13.75 -23.49 0.78
C THR A 51 13.29 -22.82 2.07
N ALA A 52 14.12 -22.95 3.11
CA ALA A 52 13.98 -22.23 4.37
C ALA A 52 15.24 -21.40 4.67
N GLY A 53 15.04 -20.32 5.44
CA GLY A 53 16.09 -19.47 5.96
C GLY A 53 16.63 -18.45 4.95
N THR A 54 16.55 -17.16 5.30
CA THR A 54 16.92 -16.04 4.43
C THR A 54 18.31 -16.18 3.81
N ALA A 55 19.34 -16.44 4.62
CA ALA A 55 20.72 -16.48 4.11
C ALA A 55 20.93 -17.61 3.08
N HIS A 56 20.34 -18.78 3.33
CA HIS A 56 20.43 -19.92 2.42
C HIS A 56 19.68 -19.64 1.11
N SER A 57 18.43 -19.18 1.19
CA SER A 57 17.62 -18.85 0.01
C SER A 57 18.27 -17.76 -0.84
N VAL A 58 18.80 -16.69 -0.23
CA VAL A 58 19.49 -15.61 -0.93
C VAL A 58 20.75 -16.13 -1.63
N ALA A 59 21.56 -16.96 -0.96
CA ALA A 59 22.75 -17.54 -1.56
C ALA A 59 22.39 -18.47 -2.74
N LEU A 60 21.37 -19.32 -2.59
CA LEU A 60 20.89 -20.19 -3.64
C LEU A 60 20.37 -19.40 -4.84
N CYS A 61 19.48 -18.43 -4.62
CA CYS A 61 18.94 -17.63 -5.72
C CYS A 61 19.99 -16.77 -6.41
N ARG A 62 21.03 -16.32 -5.70
CA ARG A 62 22.15 -15.61 -6.32
C ARG A 62 23.02 -16.54 -7.17
N ASN A 63 23.47 -17.65 -6.60
CA ASN A 63 24.50 -18.49 -7.20
C ASN A 63 23.93 -19.55 -8.15
N GLY A 64 22.69 -19.98 -7.89
CA GLY A 64 22.10 -21.18 -8.45
C GLY A 64 22.84 -22.44 -8.02
N HIS A 65 22.73 -23.48 -8.83
CA HIS A 65 23.44 -24.74 -8.67
C HIS A 65 23.90 -25.26 -10.04
N ALA A 66 24.63 -26.38 -10.08
CA ALA A 66 25.26 -26.88 -11.31
C ALA A 66 24.26 -27.08 -12.47
N ALA A 67 23.09 -27.66 -12.18
CA ALA A 67 22.03 -27.86 -13.18
C ALA A 67 21.24 -26.60 -13.53
N LEU A 68 21.19 -25.60 -12.64
CA LEU A 68 20.51 -24.33 -12.88
C LEU A 68 21.37 -23.16 -12.34
N PRO A 69 22.34 -22.67 -13.12
CA PRO A 69 23.22 -21.61 -12.65
C PRO A 69 22.48 -20.27 -12.50
N GLY A 70 22.81 -19.51 -11.47
CA GLY A 70 22.15 -18.27 -11.13
C GLY A 70 22.50 -17.08 -12.04
N PRO A 71 21.91 -15.90 -11.77
CA PRO A 71 20.86 -15.69 -10.76
C PRO A 71 19.54 -16.38 -11.14
N LEU A 72 18.82 -16.85 -10.13
CA LEU A 72 17.51 -17.48 -10.24
C LEU A 72 16.35 -16.50 -10.09
N CYS A 73 16.63 -15.22 -9.91
CA CYS A 73 15.63 -14.14 -9.84
C CYS A 73 16.33 -12.78 -9.85
N HIS A 74 15.55 -11.70 -9.85
CA HIS A 74 16.05 -10.34 -9.64
C HIS A 74 16.11 -9.99 -8.15
N GLY A 75 15.12 -10.44 -7.37
CA GLY A 75 15.06 -10.24 -5.92
C GLY A 75 14.51 -11.45 -5.17
N VAL A 76 15.00 -11.67 -3.95
CA VAL A 76 14.45 -12.66 -3.02
C VAL A 76 13.64 -11.94 -1.95
N ILE A 77 12.41 -12.36 -1.69
CA ILE A 77 11.56 -11.78 -0.64
C ILE A 77 11.52 -12.72 0.56
N ASP A 78 12.15 -12.31 1.66
CA ASP A 78 12.20 -13.13 2.86
C ASP A 78 10.91 -13.06 3.70
N LYS A 79 10.83 -13.91 4.73
CA LYS A 79 9.66 -14.01 5.63
C LYS A 79 9.37 -12.71 6.41
N SER A 80 10.32 -11.78 6.50
CA SER A 80 10.13 -10.46 7.14
C SER A 80 9.59 -9.40 6.17
N GLY A 81 9.48 -9.72 4.87
CA GLY A 81 9.11 -8.78 3.83
C GLY A 81 10.27 -7.93 3.30
N CYS A 82 11.52 -8.31 3.58
CA CYS A 82 12.68 -7.64 2.99
C CYS A 82 13.00 -8.23 1.61
N VAL A 83 13.28 -7.35 0.65
CA VAL A 83 13.71 -7.71 -0.70
C VAL A 83 15.24 -7.67 -0.78
N HIS A 84 15.85 -8.81 -1.08
CA HIS A 84 17.29 -8.96 -1.32
C HIS A 84 17.54 -8.99 -2.82
N LEU A 85 18.13 -7.93 -3.40
CA LEU A 85 18.45 -7.87 -4.82
C LEU A 85 19.70 -8.70 -5.12
N VAL A 86 19.54 -9.73 -5.94
CA VAL A 86 20.59 -10.74 -6.18
C VAL A 86 21.13 -10.75 -7.61
N GLY A 87 20.37 -10.23 -8.58
CA GLY A 87 20.77 -10.18 -9.99
C GLY A 87 19.99 -9.13 -10.79
N TYR A 88 20.52 -8.73 -11.95
CA TYR A 88 19.86 -7.76 -12.81
C TYR A 88 20.22 -7.92 -14.30
N GLY A 89 19.21 -8.24 -15.11
CA GLY A 89 19.34 -8.68 -16.49
C GLY A 89 18.65 -10.03 -16.68
N ARG A 90 18.95 -10.76 -17.75
CA ARG A 90 18.42 -12.11 -17.95
C ARG A 90 18.78 -13.00 -16.74
N ALA A 91 17.78 -13.58 -16.09
CA ALA A 91 17.92 -14.51 -14.96
C ALA A 91 17.24 -15.85 -15.30
N ASN A 92 17.63 -16.94 -14.63
CA ASN A 92 17.07 -18.27 -14.84
C ASN A 92 15.93 -18.53 -13.85
N HIS A 93 14.73 -18.06 -14.15
CA HIS A 93 13.60 -18.13 -13.22
C HIS A 93 12.31 -18.63 -13.90
N ALA A 94 11.90 -17.98 -15.00
CA ALA A 94 10.65 -18.30 -15.68
C ALA A 94 10.73 -19.56 -16.55
N GLY A 95 11.93 -19.91 -17.05
CA GLY A 95 12.07 -21.06 -17.93
C GLY A 95 11.26 -20.93 -19.23
N LEU A 96 10.86 -22.08 -19.80
CA LEU A 96 9.90 -22.13 -20.89
C LEU A 96 8.48 -22.05 -20.34
N GLY A 97 7.59 -21.35 -21.03
CA GLY A 97 6.17 -21.34 -20.74
C GLY A 97 5.35 -20.98 -21.97
N ASP A 98 4.12 -20.58 -21.72
CA ASP A 98 3.05 -20.49 -22.70
C ASP A 98 3.02 -19.11 -23.39
N ASP A 99 3.01 -19.07 -24.73
CA ASP A 99 3.00 -17.82 -25.49
C ASP A 99 1.65 -17.11 -25.49
N ASP A 100 0.53 -17.83 -25.35
CA ASP A 100 -0.79 -17.22 -25.18
C ASP A 100 -0.87 -16.47 -23.84
N VAL A 101 -0.30 -17.05 -22.78
CA VAL A 101 -0.12 -16.35 -21.50
C VAL A 101 0.76 -15.12 -21.66
N LEU A 102 1.89 -15.23 -22.38
CA LEU A 102 2.77 -14.09 -22.63
C LEU A 102 2.04 -12.97 -23.37
N ALA A 103 1.23 -13.34 -24.37
CA ALA A 103 0.44 -12.40 -25.17
C ALA A 103 -0.65 -11.73 -24.32
N ALA A 104 -1.28 -12.46 -23.41
CA ALA A 104 -2.28 -11.92 -22.47
C ALA A 104 -1.64 -10.94 -21.49
N VAL A 105 -0.51 -11.30 -20.87
CA VAL A 105 0.23 -10.40 -19.96
C VAL A 105 0.72 -9.16 -20.69
N THR A 106 1.27 -9.33 -21.90
CA THR A 106 1.77 -8.21 -22.72
C THR A 106 0.67 -7.20 -23.07
N ALA A 107 -0.58 -7.65 -23.19
CA ALA A 107 -1.73 -6.84 -23.52
C ALA A 107 -2.60 -6.52 -22.30
N GLU A 108 -2.15 -6.86 -21.09
CA GLU A 108 -2.86 -6.66 -19.83
C GLU A 108 -4.31 -7.17 -19.90
N ARG A 109 -4.49 -8.38 -20.46
CA ARG A 109 -5.81 -9.02 -20.59
C ARG A 109 -6.09 -9.96 -19.43
N ALA A 110 -7.35 -9.98 -19.00
CA ALA A 110 -7.87 -10.92 -18.02
C ALA A 110 -9.19 -11.55 -18.52
N PRO A 111 -9.50 -12.81 -18.16
CA PRO A 111 -8.62 -13.73 -17.43
C PRO A 111 -7.41 -14.15 -18.28
N LEU A 112 -6.36 -14.67 -17.63
CA LEU A 112 -5.28 -15.34 -18.35
C LEU A 112 -5.83 -16.62 -19.02
N PRO A 113 -5.35 -16.98 -20.22
CA PRO A 113 -5.64 -18.29 -20.80
C PRO A 113 -5.05 -19.38 -19.90
N ALA A 114 -5.59 -20.60 -20.00
CA ALA A 114 -4.98 -21.75 -19.37
C ALA A 114 -3.65 -22.05 -20.05
N ASP A 115 -2.59 -22.22 -19.26
CA ASP A 115 -1.31 -22.67 -19.75
C ASP A 115 -1.41 -24.13 -20.19
N ASN A 116 -1.09 -24.40 -21.44
CA ASN A 116 -1.17 -25.75 -22.00
C ASN A 116 0.10 -26.15 -22.76
N GLU A 117 1.03 -25.22 -22.97
CA GLU A 117 2.30 -25.46 -23.64
C GLU A 117 3.50 -24.73 -22.99
N ALA A 118 4.70 -25.14 -23.38
CA ALA A 118 5.95 -24.58 -22.87
C ALA A 118 6.92 -24.32 -24.05
N ASN A 119 6.53 -23.40 -24.92
CA ASN A 119 7.19 -23.12 -26.20
C ASN A 119 8.05 -21.83 -26.19
N THR A 120 7.94 -21.01 -25.14
CA THR A 120 8.50 -19.64 -25.12
C THR A 120 9.45 -19.40 -23.95
N ASP A 121 10.65 -18.87 -24.23
CA ASP A 121 11.62 -18.48 -23.19
C ASP A 121 11.15 -17.24 -22.40
N GLY A 122 10.62 -17.46 -21.21
CA GLY A 122 10.14 -16.42 -20.29
C GLY A 122 11.27 -15.67 -19.57
N ASN A 123 12.49 -16.22 -19.51
CA ASN A 123 13.61 -15.66 -18.73
C ASN A 123 14.04 -14.26 -19.18
N ARG A 124 13.65 -13.88 -20.41
CA ARG A 124 13.93 -12.56 -20.97
C ARG A 124 12.81 -11.54 -20.74
N TYR A 125 11.62 -11.98 -20.37
CA TYR A 125 10.40 -11.15 -20.41
C TYR A 125 9.96 -10.67 -19.01
N PHE A 126 10.38 -11.29 -17.92
CA PHE A 126 9.80 -11.03 -16.60
C PHE A 126 10.82 -10.62 -15.55
N TYR A 127 10.46 -9.66 -14.70
CA TYR A 127 11.16 -9.46 -13.43
C TYR A 127 10.76 -10.56 -12.45
N GLY A 128 11.60 -11.57 -12.27
CA GLY A 128 11.36 -12.64 -11.29
C GLY A 128 11.65 -12.25 -9.84
N PHE A 129 10.74 -12.62 -8.93
CA PHE A 129 10.93 -12.62 -7.48
C PHE A 129 10.75 -14.01 -6.89
N GLU A 130 11.77 -14.46 -6.17
CA GLU A 130 11.77 -15.72 -5.43
C GLU A 130 11.42 -15.45 -3.97
N CYS A 131 10.34 -16.04 -3.47
CA CYS A 131 9.89 -15.76 -2.11
C CYS A 131 10.17 -16.94 -1.18
N VAL A 132 10.79 -16.66 -0.03
CA VAL A 132 11.20 -17.70 0.93
C VAL A 132 9.96 -18.41 1.46
N ASN A 133 9.76 -19.64 1.02
CA ASN A 133 8.69 -20.54 1.39
C ASN A 133 9.10 -21.98 1.01
N LEU A 134 8.67 -22.96 1.80
CA LEU A 134 8.95 -24.39 1.57
C LEU A 134 8.26 -24.94 0.31
N GLY A 135 7.19 -24.29 -0.17
CA GLY A 135 6.48 -24.72 -1.36
C GLY A 135 5.70 -26.04 -1.19
N ASP A 136 5.56 -26.54 0.03
CA ASP A 136 4.85 -27.78 0.39
C ASP A 136 3.32 -27.63 0.39
N GLY A 137 2.81 -26.40 0.37
CA GLY A 137 1.39 -26.08 0.48
C GLY A 137 0.91 -25.91 1.91
N GLU A 138 1.79 -26.07 2.91
CA GLU A 138 1.48 -25.92 4.34
C GLU A 138 2.24 -24.75 4.99
N ASP A 139 3.44 -24.42 4.52
CA ASP A 139 4.28 -23.34 5.04
C ASP A 139 3.60 -21.97 4.85
N PRO A 140 3.28 -21.27 5.95
CA PRO A 140 2.57 -20.01 5.86
C PRO A 140 3.40 -18.90 5.21
N TRP A 141 2.71 -18.06 4.45
CA TRP A 141 3.18 -16.77 3.98
C TRP A 141 2.85 -15.72 5.03
N PRO A 142 3.82 -15.16 5.79
CA PRO A 142 3.54 -14.06 6.70
C PRO A 142 2.89 -12.90 5.96
N GLU A 143 1.92 -12.24 6.57
CA GLU A 143 1.18 -11.15 5.92
C GLU A 143 2.11 -10.03 5.44
N VAL A 144 3.17 -9.74 6.21
CA VAL A 144 4.23 -8.79 5.83
C VAL A 144 5.01 -9.21 4.58
N GLN A 145 5.19 -10.52 4.35
CA GLN A 145 5.82 -11.04 3.13
C GLN A 145 4.87 -10.88 1.94
N VAL A 146 3.57 -11.16 2.11
CA VAL A 146 2.55 -10.98 1.07
C VAL A 146 2.42 -9.51 0.67
N GLU A 147 2.41 -8.60 1.65
CA GLU A 147 2.39 -7.15 1.39
C GLU A 147 3.66 -6.69 0.67
N ALA A 148 4.83 -7.22 1.02
CA ALA A 148 6.09 -6.91 0.35
C ALA A 148 6.10 -7.38 -1.11
N ILE A 149 5.53 -8.55 -1.41
CA ILE A 149 5.32 -9.04 -2.79
C ILE A 149 4.48 -8.04 -3.58
N ALA A 150 3.32 -7.66 -3.05
CA ALA A 150 2.40 -6.76 -3.73
C ALA A 150 3.02 -5.37 -3.95
N ARG A 151 3.71 -4.82 -2.94
CA ARG A 151 4.39 -3.51 -3.05
C ARG A 151 5.55 -3.54 -4.03
N ALA A 152 6.39 -4.58 -4.03
CA ALA A 152 7.48 -4.70 -4.98
C ALA A 152 6.96 -4.76 -6.42
N ALA A 153 5.92 -5.56 -6.65
CA ALA A 153 5.25 -5.66 -7.95
C ALA A 153 4.60 -4.31 -8.37
N ALA A 154 3.81 -3.68 -7.50
CA ALA A 154 3.18 -2.38 -7.75
C ALA A 154 4.21 -1.28 -8.04
N GLY A 155 5.33 -1.26 -7.31
CA GLY A 155 6.49 -0.40 -7.57
C GLY A 155 6.96 -0.48 -9.02
N ILE A 156 7.16 -1.70 -9.51
CA ILE A 156 7.62 -1.96 -10.87
C ILE A 156 6.54 -1.64 -11.90
N CYS A 157 5.29 -2.07 -11.67
CA CYS A 157 4.17 -1.77 -12.56
C CYS A 157 4.02 -0.26 -12.76
N ARG A 158 4.03 0.52 -11.67
CA ARG A 158 3.99 1.98 -11.71
C ARG A 158 5.13 2.58 -12.54
N ALA A 159 6.33 2.04 -12.44
CA ALA A 159 7.49 2.54 -13.18
C ALA A 159 7.41 2.27 -14.71
N HIS A 160 6.59 1.31 -15.12
CA HIS A 160 6.30 0.98 -16.53
C HIS A 160 4.96 1.52 -17.03
N GLY A 161 4.08 1.98 -16.14
CA GLY A 161 2.70 2.32 -16.47
C GLY A 161 1.82 1.09 -16.71
N TRP A 162 2.16 -0.03 -16.08
CA TRP A 162 1.38 -1.26 -16.11
C TRP A 162 0.33 -1.30 -15.00
N ASP A 163 -0.71 -2.11 -15.20
CA ASP A 163 -1.70 -2.48 -14.20
C ASP A 163 -1.34 -3.79 -13.48
N GLU A 164 -2.26 -4.30 -12.65
CA GLU A 164 -2.07 -5.53 -11.88
C GLU A 164 -1.96 -6.80 -12.73
N ARG A 165 -2.46 -6.78 -13.98
CA ARG A 165 -2.49 -7.94 -14.89
C ARG A 165 -1.12 -8.26 -15.44
N SER A 166 -0.17 -7.33 -15.32
CA SER A 166 1.26 -7.56 -15.55
C SER A 166 1.95 -8.39 -14.45
N VAL A 167 1.23 -8.83 -13.41
CA VAL A 167 1.76 -9.63 -12.29
C VAL A 167 1.21 -11.05 -12.32
N ILE A 168 2.11 -12.02 -12.43
CA ILE A 168 1.79 -13.43 -12.72
C ILE A 168 2.57 -14.37 -11.79
N GLY A 169 1.97 -15.50 -11.41
CA GLY A 169 2.66 -16.61 -10.74
C GLY A 169 3.26 -17.58 -11.76
N HIS A 170 4.32 -18.31 -11.40
CA HIS A 170 4.88 -19.33 -12.29
C HIS A 170 3.87 -20.43 -12.66
N LEU A 171 2.96 -20.75 -11.74
CA LEU A 171 1.83 -21.66 -11.94
C LEU A 171 0.83 -21.20 -13.02
N GLU A 172 0.84 -19.93 -13.41
CA GLU A 172 0.00 -19.40 -14.48
C GLU A 172 0.79 -19.28 -15.79
N TRP A 173 2.10 -19.59 -15.79
CA TRP A 173 3.03 -19.41 -16.91
C TRP A 173 3.40 -20.73 -17.61
N GLN A 174 3.60 -21.79 -16.82
CA GLN A 174 4.16 -23.05 -17.31
C GLN A 174 3.35 -24.25 -16.80
N PRO A 175 2.90 -25.14 -17.70
CA PRO A 175 2.15 -26.33 -17.31
C PRO A 175 2.89 -27.18 -16.29
N GLY A 176 2.19 -27.54 -15.21
CA GLY A 176 2.70 -28.38 -14.14
C GLY A 176 3.50 -27.65 -13.05
N LYS A 177 3.71 -26.33 -13.19
CA LYS A 177 4.20 -25.50 -12.07
C LYS A 177 3.10 -25.25 -11.06
N VAL A 178 3.50 -25.11 -9.79
CA VAL A 178 2.57 -24.99 -8.67
C VAL A 178 2.85 -23.75 -7.82
N ASP A 179 3.87 -22.97 -8.16
CA ASP A 179 4.34 -21.84 -7.39
C ASP A 179 3.80 -20.50 -7.90
N PRO A 180 3.39 -19.57 -7.01
CA PRO A 180 3.36 -19.70 -5.55
C PRO A 180 2.10 -20.42 -5.02
N ARG A 181 2.24 -21.16 -3.91
CA ARG A 181 1.13 -21.80 -3.16
C ARG A 181 1.39 -21.80 -1.66
N GLY A 182 0.36 -21.99 -0.85
CA GLY A 182 0.42 -22.09 0.61
C GLY A 182 -0.56 -21.14 1.31
N PRO A 183 -0.77 -21.28 2.63
CA PRO A 183 -1.70 -20.45 3.39
C PRO A 183 -1.08 -19.10 3.79
N ILE A 184 -1.89 -18.06 3.94
CA ILE A 184 -1.48 -16.75 4.43
C ILE A 184 -1.61 -16.71 5.96
N GLY A 185 -0.62 -16.09 6.62
CA GLY A 185 -0.58 -15.79 8.05
C GLY A 185 -0.20 -16.99 8.92
N HIS A 186 -1.00 -18.05 8.89
CA HIS A 186 -0.83 -19.24 9.72
C HIS A 186 -1.17 -20.52 8.95
N ARG A 187 -0.74 -21.68 9.46
CA ARG A 187 -1.03 -23.00 8.86
C ARG A 187 -2.54 -23.22 8.84
N GLY A 188 -3.10 -23.60 7.68
CA GLY A 188 -4.55 -23.72 7.49
C GLY A 188 -5.27 -22.39 7.28
N GLY A 189 -4.55 -21.27 7.23
CA GLY A 189 -5.10 -19.97 6.87
C GLY A 189 -5.55 -19.90 5.40
N PRO A 190 -6.10 -18.75 4.96
CA PRO A 190 -6.59 -18.60 3.59
C PRO A 190 -5.47 -18.81 2.56
N ALA A 191 -5.74 -19.53 1.47
CA ALA A 191 -4.75 -19.73 0.42
C ALA A 191 -4.25 -18.39 -0.17
N LEU A 192 -2.94 -18.31 -0.40
CA LEU A 192 -2.36 -17.30 -1.28
C LEU A 192 -2.74 -17.66 -2.72
N THR A 193 -3.33 -16.69 -3.42
CA THR A 193 -3.65 -16.83 -4.85
C THR A 193 -3.13 -15.61 -5.59
N MET A 194 -2.79 -15.79 -6.87
CA MET A 194 -2.37 -14.65 -7.69
C MET A 194 -3.49 -13.61 -7.87
N ALA A 195 -4.77 -14.03 -7.80
CA ALA A 195 -5.90 -13.09 -7.75
C ALA A 195 -5.84 -12.16 -6.53
N LYS A 196 -5.48 -12.67 -5.34
CA LYS A 196 -5.30 -11.84 -4.13
C LYS A 196 -4.09 -10.91 -4.25
N ILE A 197 -2.98 -11.40 -4.81
CA ILE A 197 -1.80 -10.57 -5.05
C ILE A 197 -2.15 -9.44 -6.02
N ARG A 198 -2.78 -9.75 -7.15
CA ARG A 198 -3.21 -8.75 -8.15
C ARG A 198 -4.22 -7.76 -7.59
N ALA A 199 -5.19 -8.21 -6.80
CA ALA A 199 -6.13 -7.31 -6.12
C ALA A 199 -5.39 -6.30 -5.23
N ARG A 200 -4.41 -6.77 -4.43
CA ARG A 200 -3.60 -5.88 -3.59
C ARG A 200 -2.70 -4.95 -4.40
N VAL A 201 -2.16 -5.41 -5.53
CA VAL A 201 -1.39 -4.57 -6.46
C VAL A 201 -2.27 -3.46 -7.04
N ALA A 202 -3.50 -3.78 -7.47
CA ALA A 202 -4.45 -2.80 -7.99
C ALA A 202 -4.76 -1.71 -6.96
N GLU A 203 -5.07 -2.10 -5.71
CA GLU A 203 -5.28 -1.14 -4.61
C GLU A 203 -4.06 -0.21 -4.43
N LEU A 204 -2.84 -0.77 -4.44
CA LEU A 204 -1.61 0.01 -4.28
C LEU A 204 -1.29 0.91 -5.48
N LEU A 205 -1.80 0.60 -6.68
CA LEU A 205 -1.66 1.45 -7.86
C LEU A 205 -2.72 2.57 -7.84
N ASP A 206 -3.92 2.29 -7.36
CA ASP A 206 -5.01 3.26 -7.20
C ASP A 206 -4.71 4.29 -6.09
N ASP A 207 -4.04 3.87 -5.02
CA ASP A 207 -3.58 4.75 -3.92
C ASP A 207 -2.61 5.86 -4.38
N ASP A 208 -2.04 5.76 -5.59
CA ASP A 208 -1.22 6.81 -6.24
C ASP A 208 -1.99 7.72 -7.20
N THR A 209 -3.31 7.56 -7.32
CA THR A 209 -4.15 8.65 -7.79
C THR A 209 -3.94 9.82 -6.82
N PRO A 210 -3.69 11.07 -7.29
CA PRO A 210 -3.53 12.19 -6.37
C PRO A 210 -4.69 12.15 -5.38
N PRO A 211 -4.42 12.18 -4.05
CA PRO A 211 -5.50 12.14 -3.10
C PRO A 211 -6.42 13.27 -3.47
N LYS A 212 -7.71 12.96 -3.70
CA LYS A 212 -8.76 13.97 -3.84
C LYS A 212 -8.47 15.01 -2.76
N PRO A 213 -8.22 16.29 -3.09
CA PRO A 213 -7.53 17.22 -2.22
C PRO A 213 -8.11 17.07 -0.83
N LYS A 214 -7.28 16.66 0.13
CA LYS A 214 -7.68 16.55 1.53
C LYS A 214 -8.38 17.89 1.82
N PRO A 215 -9.67 17.89 2.21
CA PRO A 215 -10.34 19.14 2.51
C PRO A 215 -9.42 19.95 3.40
N PRO A 216 -9.21 21.25 3.12
CA PRO A 216 -8.29 22.07 3.89
C PRO A 216 -8.52 21.79 5.36
N ALA A 217 -7.45 21.52 6.11
CA ALA A 217 -7.55 21.17 7.52
C ALA A 217 -8.50 22.17 8.19
N LYS A 218 -9.56 21.66 8.82
CA LYS A 218 -10.50 22.51 9.55
C LYS A 218 -9.70 23.20 10.65
N VAL A 219 -9.49 24.50 10.54
CA VAL A 219 -8.76 25.30 11.55
C VAL A 219 -9.77 26.17 12.29
N VAL A 220 -9.73 26.11 13.62
CA VAL A 220 -10.53 26.94 14.52
C VAL A 220 -9.59 27.84 15.32
N ASP A 221 -9.76 29.14 15.14
CA ASP A 221 -9.09 30.20 15.88
C ASP A 221 -9.82 30.38 17.22
N LEU A 222 -9.13 30.08 18.30
CA LEU A 222 -9.66 30.13 19.66
C LEU A 222 -10.11 31.56 20.01
N SER A 223 -9.31 32.57 19.68
CA SER A 223 -9.57 33.97 20.01
C SER A 223 -10.86 34.46 19.33
N ARG A 224 -11.05 34.12 18.05
CA ARG A 224 -12.27 34.45 17.29
C ARG A 224 -13.50 33.68 17.78
N LEU A 225 -13.33 32.42 18.16
CA LEU A 225 -14.42 31.60 18.68
C LEU A 225 -14.88 32.09 20.07
N VAL A 226 -13.95 32.46 20.95
CA VAL A 226 -14.27 33.07 22.25
C VAL A 226 -14.98 34.41 22.07
N ALA A 227 -14.52 35.25 21.13
CA ALA A 227 -15.20 36.49 20.80
C ALA A 227 -16.63 36.25 20.29
N ALA A 228 -16.84 35.22 19.45
CA ALA A 228 -18.16 34.83 18.99
C ALA A 228 -19.07 34.38 20.16
N ALA A 229 -18.56 33.51 21.03
CA ALA A 229 -19.30 32.99 22.19
C ALA A 229 -19.68 34.07 23.21
N ARG A 230 -18.84 35.10 23.38
CA ARG A 230 -19.08 36.20 24.34
C ARG A 230 -19.97 37.31 23.81
N ARG A 231 -20.07 37.48 22.49
CA ARG A 231 -20.81 38.58 21.88
C ARG A 231 -22.33 38.36 21.91
N ASP A 232 -22.78 37.10 22.05
CA ASP A 232 -24.18 36.62 22.15
C ASP A 232 -25.25 37.66 21.77
N PRO A 233 -25.36 38.08 20.50
CA PRO A 233 -26.42 38.99 20.11
C PRO A 233 -27.73 38.20 19.99
N ALA A 234 -28.78 38.69 20.63
CA ALA A 234 -30.13 38.21 20.38
C ALA A 234 -30.57 38.57 18.93
N GLN A 235 -31.10 37.56 18.23
CA GLN A 235 -31.98 37.61 17.04
C GLN A 235 -31.41 37.29 15.64
N SER A 236 -32.15 36.35 15.03
CA SER A 236 -32.49 36.20 13.61
C SER A 236 -32.02 37.32 12.68
N GLY A 237 -31.19 36.95 11.70
CA GLY A 237 -30.95 37.76 10.50
C GLY A 237 -29.62 38.51 10.42
N THR A 238 -28.69 38.33 11.37
CA THR A 238 -27.32 38.87 11.24
C THR A 238 -26.32 37.82 10.72
N PRO A 239 -25.37 38.20 9.84
CA PRO A 239 -24.45 37.24 9.23
C PRO A 239 -23.38 36.76 10.22
N VAL A 240 -23.15 35.44 10.18
CA VAL A 240 -22.11 34.61 10.82
C VAL A 240 -20.89 35.40 11.32
N SER A 241 -20.67 35.45 12.63
CA SER A 241 -19.54 36.19 13.24
C SER A 241 -18.18 35.52 12.97
N TYR A 242 -18.17 34.20 12.76
CA TYR A 242 -16.96 33.44 12.48
C TYR A 242 -17.25 32.07 11.85
N ALA A 243 -16.68 31.78 10.67
CA ALA A 243 -16.89 30.51 9.97
C ALA A 243 -16.45 29.27 10.79
N GLY A 244 -15.51 29.42 11.74
CA GLY A 244 -15.08 28.33 12.61
C GLY A 244 -16.09 27.94 13.69
N ALA A 245 -17.13 28.74 13.95
CA ALA A 245 -18.23 28.35 14.84
C ALA A 245 -19.00 27.15 14.29
N ARG A 246 -19.21 27.09 12.96
CA ARG A 246 -19.87 25.97 12.29
C ARG A 246 -19.13 24.65 12.50
N ILE A 247 -17.79 24.68 12.44
CA ILE A 247 -16.94 23.51 12.66
C ILE A 247 -17.15 22.95 14.06
N VAL A 248 -17.28 23.83 15.07
CA VAL A 248 -17.49 23.42 16.46
C VAL A 248 -18.91 22.93 16.69
N GLU A 249 -19.92 23.55 16.08
CA GLU A 249 -21.30 23.07 16.14
C GLU A 249 -21.49 21.70 15.51
N ASP A 250 -20.87 21.46 14.34
CA ASP A 250 -20.87 20.15 13.70
C ASP A 250 -20.26 19.09 14.65
N ALA A 251 -19.16 19.42 15.33
CA ALA A 251 -18.52 18.54 16.30
C ALA A 251 -19.40 18.29 17.54
N LEU A 252 -20.03 19.33 18.09
CA LEU A 252 -20.96 19.20 19.22
C LEU A 252 -22.20 18.37 18.84
N ALA A 253 -22.68 18.49 17.60
CA ALA A 253 -23.78 17.68 17.10
C ALA A 253 -23.37 16.21 16.92
N ALA A 254 -22.14 15.95 16.47
CA ALA A 254 -21.58 14.60 16.39
C ALA A 254 -21.37 13.96 17.77
N GLU A 255 -21.10 14.76 18.81
CA GLU A 255 -21.09 14.30 20.21
C GLU A 255 -22.49 14.09 20.81
N GLY A 256 -23.55 14.37 20.05
CA GLY A 256 -24.94 14.31 20.52
C GLY A 256 -25.32 15.42 21.49
N LEU A 257 -24.51 16.48 21.58
CA LEU A 257 -24.69 17.60 22.51
C LEU A 257 -25.46 18.78 21.90
N LEU A 258 -25.56 18.84 20.57
CA LEU A 258 -26.27 19.88 19.83
C LEU A 258 -27.18 19.26 18.76
N ALA A 259 -28.44 19.67 18.70
CA ALA A 259 -29.34 19.20 17.64
C ALA A 259 -28.97 19.82 16.29
N LYS A 260 -29.04 19.04 15.20
CA LYS A 260 -28.66 19.47 13.83
C LYS A 260 -29.30 20.80 13.37
N LYS A 261 -30.51 21.12 13.84
CA LYS A 261 -31.22 22.37 13.51
C LYS A 261 -30.54 23.64 14.07
N TYR A 262 -29.67 23.50 15.06
CA TYR A 262 -28.90 24.59 15.67
C TYR A 262 -27.46 24.63 15.18
N VAL A 263 -27.13 23.79 14.19
CA VAL A 263 -25.87 23.92 13.48
C VAL A 263 -26.16 24.92 12.37
N ASP A 264 -25.78 26.18 12.56
CA ASP A 264 -26.07 27.32 11.69
C ASP A 264 -24.85 28.26 11.51
N GLY A 265 -23.74 27.96 12.19
CA GLY A 265 -22.53 28.77 12.24
C GLY A 265 -22.58 29.87 13.28
N HIS A 266 -23.58 29.89 14.17
CA HIS A 266 -23.76 30.91 15.18
C HIS A 266 -23.53 30.36 16.60
N PHE A 267 -22.38 30.71 17.17
CA PHE A 267 -22.04 30.37 18.55
C PHE A 267 -22.84 31.19 19.58
N GLY A 268 -24.16 31.02 19.60
CA GLY A 268 -25.08 31.67 20.54
C GLY A 268 -25.39 30.79 21.76
N SER A 269 -26.35 31.23 22.57
CA SER A 269 -26.77 30.56 23.82
C SER A 269 -26.95 29.04 23.75
N THR A 270 -27.56 28.50 22.67
CA THR A 270 -27.71 27.05 22.49
C THR A 270 -26.36 26.34 22.32
N THR A 271 -25.47 26.91 21.51
CA THR A 271 -24.12 26.37 21.27
C THR A 271 -23.25 26.50 22.53
N VAL A 272 -23.40 27.59 23.31
CA VAL A 272 -22.76 27.75 24.64
C VAL A 272 -23.22 26.65 25.60
N ALA A 273 -24.51 26.34 25.66
CA ALA A 273 -25.04 25.27 26.51
C ALA A 273 -24.51 23.88 26.09
N ALA A 274 -24.44 23.61 24.79
CA ALA A 274 -23.86 22.37 24.25
C ALA A 274 -22.36 22.28 24.57
N TYR A 275 -21.60 23.37 24.41
CA TYR A 275 -20.17 23.40 24.72
C TYR A 275 -19.91 23.26 26.23
N ARG A 276 -20.79 23.80 27.09
CA ARG A 276 -20.76 23.55 28.53
C ARG A 276 -20.91 22.06 28.85
N ALA A 277 -21.81 21.36 28.16
CA ALA A 277 -21.95 19.91 28.31
C ALA A 277 -20.69 19.16 27.85
N TRP A 278 -20.05 19.64 26.79
CA TRP A 278 -18.76 19.11 26.33
C TRP A 278 -17.64 19.30 27.38
N GLN A 279 -17.54 20.49 27.98
CA GLN A 279 -16.59 20.74 29.07
C GLN A 279 -16.82 19.80 30.25
N ARG A 280 -18.08 19.55 30.63
CA ARG A 280 -18.41 18.55 31.67
C ARG A 280 -17.97 17.14 31.28
N ARG A 281 -18.15 16.75 30.02
CA ARG A 281 -17.68 15.45 29.51
C ARG A 281 -16.14 15.34 29.48
N CYS A 282 -15.45 16.47 29.36
CA CYS A 282 -13.99 16.55 29.53
C CYS A 282 -13.54 16.58 31.00
N GLY A 283 -14.46 16.53 31.97
CA GLY A 283 -14.16 16.52 33.41
C GLY A 283 -14.14 17.90 34.08
N TYR A 284 -14.45 18.99 33.37
CA TYR A 284 -14.54 20.33 33.97
C TYR A 284 -15.87 20.52 34.73
N SER A 285 -15.85 21.35 35.78
CA SER A 285 -17.04 21.67 36.57
C SER A 285 -17.02 23.11 37.09
N GLY A 286 -18.15 23.57 37.65
CA GLY A 286 -18.29 24.94 38.17
C GLY A 286 -17.97 25.99 37.10
N ALA A 287 -17.16 26.99 37.47
CA ALA A 287 -16.73 28.06 36.57
C ALA A 287 -15.85 27.58 35.40
N ALA A 288 -15.22 26.39 35.50
CA ALA A 288 -14.42 25.82 34.41
C ALA A 288 -15.29 25.14 33.32
N ALA A 289 -16.59 24.98 33.56
CA ALA A 289 -17.57 24.52 32.58
C ALA A 289 -18.63 25.61 32.35
N ASP A 290 -18.18 26.79 31.92
CA ASP A 290 -19.02 27.97 31.67
C ASP A 290 -19.67 27.98 30.28
N GLY A 291 -19.21 27.15 29.35
CA GLY A 291 -19.63 27.09 27.95
C GLY A 291 -18.80 27.96 27.01
N ILE A 292 -17.78 28.66 27.52
CA ILE A 292 -16.85 29.44 26.71
C ILE A 292 -15.65 28.55 26.32
N PRO A 293 -15.28 28.45 25.03
CA PRO A 293 -14.17 27.62 24.61
C PRO A 293 -12.84 27.98 25.28
N GLY A 294 -12.28 27.02 26.02
CA GLY A 294 -10.90 27.05 26.48
C GLY A 294 -9.98 26.29 25.52
N ARG A 295 -8.68 26.60 25.54
CA ARG A 295 -7.69 25.96 24.64
C ARG A 295 -7.73 24.44 24.73
N ASP A 296 -7.71 23.90 25.95
CA ASP A 296 -7.60 22.46 26.16
C ASP A 296 -8.90 21.71 25.88
N SER A 297 -10.05 22.29 26.26
CA SER A 297 -11.37 21.73 25.93
C SER A 297 -11.65 21.77 24.43
N LEU A 298 -11.19 22.83 23.73
CA LEU A 298 -11.36 22.97 22.29
C LEU A 298 -10.39 22.07 21.53
N ALA A 299 -9.15 21.92 22.00
CA ALA A 299 -8.18 20.98 21.44
C ALA A 299 -8.63 19.53 21.64
N ALA A 300 -9.27 19.20 22.78
CA ALA A 300 -9.87 17.89 22.99
C ALA A 300 -10.98 17.61 21.97
N LEU A 301 -11.87 18.58 21.72
CA LEU A 301 -12.92 18.45 20.71
C LEU A 301 -12.31 18.36 19.29
N GLY A 302 -11.24 19.12 19.03
CA GLY A 302 -10.50 19.10 17.78
C GLY A 302 -9.84 17.76 17.48
N ARG A 303 -9.27 17.10 18.50
CA ARG A 303 -8.74 15.73 18.38
C ARG A 303 -9.83 14.70 18.08
N ALA A 304 -11.02 14.86 18.67
CA ALA A 304 -12.14 13.96 18.42
C ALA A 304 -12.81 14.16 17.05
N HIS A 305 -12.83 15.40 16.53
CA HIS A 305 -13.59 15.79 15.32
C HIS A 305 -12.74 16.36 14.19
N ASN A 306 -11.44 16.08 14.23
CA ASN A 306 -10.50 16.30 13.14
C ASN A 306 -10.38 17.79 12.70
N PHE A 307 -10.27 18.70 13.67
CA PHE A 307 -9.93 20.11 13.46
C PHE A 307 -8.78 20.55 14.38
N THR A 308 -7.97 21.51 13.94
CA THR A 308 -6.86 22.06 14.72
C THR A 308 -7.25 23.40 15.35
N VAL A 309 -6.64 23.70 16.50
CA VAL A 309 -6.86 24.95 17.23
C VAL A 309 -5.66 25.86 17.07
N THR A 310 -5.89 27.09 16.60
CA THR A 310 -4.90 28.18 16.58
C THR A 310 -5.25 29.24 17.62
N ALA A 311 -4.27 30.05 18.00
CA ALA A 311 -4.42 31.12 18.99
C ALA A 311 -4.50 32.48 18.30
#